data_AF-A0A9W8RZT3-F1
#
_entry.id   AF-A0A9W8RZT3-F1
#
_cell.length_a   1.000
_cell.length_b   1.000
_cell.length_c   1.000
_cell.angle_alpha   90.00
_cell.angle_beta   90.00
_cell.angle_gamma   90.00
#
_symmetry.space_group_name_H-M   'P 1'
#
loop_
_entity.id
_entity.type
_entity.pdbx_description
1 polymer ?
#
loop_
_entity_poly.entity_id
_entity_poly.type
_entity_poly.pdbx_seq_one_letter_code
_entity_poly.pdbx_strand_id
1 'polypeptide(L)'
;MTGIVDEKAAAGQQQRQQPRDGDNSGATASNDLQLPDIDPGEGDSAPPPYGENHDQVHFSQPGFDAGAAITGDGRVNININAKNRRLTDLLAPTLQSQLAPEPERPDLPPAYIPPSLGGLPGQTPPPKLNVVVQIVGSRGDVQPFVALGKVLKETYGHRVRIATHPTFRSFVEENGLEFFSIGGDPAELMAFMVKYPGLMPGFDAITSGEVSKRRKGIQEILMGCWRSCIEGGDGLGPPPKPHASNAPLDVSLVSDTPGQEPFVADAIIANPPSFAHVHIAEKMGIPVHMMFTMPWSPTRAFPHPLANIQSSNTDDVMTNYMSYTLVEMMTWQGLGDVINRFREKALDLPPLSLIWAPGLLARLKISWTYCWSPALIPKPNDWGRHIDVAGFYFLNLASSYTPDPELEAFLRDGPPPVYIGFGSIVVDDPNAMTEMIFEAVKLSGVRALVSKGWGGLGADDLGKPDEVYMLGNVPHDWLFEHVSCVVHHGGAGTTAAGIKAGKPTIVVPFFGDQPFWGAMIARANAGPDPVPYKQLTAEKLAEAITFCLKPETLEQAKVLGQKIREEKGIDVGGKSFHDHLDVDKLRCTLAPSRAAAWRVRRTQVRLSAFAAAVLVEQGSLQWSDLKL
;
A
#
# COMPACT_ATOMS: atom_id res chain seq x y z
N MET A 1 -15.41 83.91 11.47
CA MET A 1 -16.18 84.66 10.46
C MET A 1 -16.96 83.65 9.65
N THR A 2 -18.29 83.78 9.66
CA THR A 2 -19.25 83.41 8.59
C THR A 2 -19.09 82.01 7.97
N GLY A 3 -19.93 81.00 8.23
CA GLY A 3 -21.39 81.04 8.37
C GLY A 3 -22.05 81.18 6.99
N ILE A 4 -23.10 80.38 6.74
CA ILE A 4 -24.14 80.40 5.67
C ILE A 4 -24.18 79.06 4.91
N VAL A 5 -25.29 78.35 4.66
CA VAL A 5 -26.76 78.39 4.96
C VAL A 5 -27.24 77.00 4.47
N ASP A 6 -27.98 76.18 5.23
CA ASP A 6 -29.46 76.15 5.33
C ASP A 6 -30.13 75.78 3.96
N GLU A 7 -31.21 75.01 3.82
CA GLU A 7 -32.37 74.78 4.68
C GLU A 7 -33.31 73.71 4.07
N LYS A 8 -33.96 72.90 4.93
CA LYS A 8 -35.41 72.53 4.94
C LYS A 8 -36.06 71.71 3.80
N ALA A 9 -37.10 70.89 4.02
CA ALA A 9 -37.82 70.44 5.22
C ALA A 9 -38.89 69.38 4.89
N ALA A 10 -39.22 68.57 5.92
CA ALA A 10 -40.57 68.15 6.38
C ALA A 10 -41.47 67.28 5.48
N ALA A 11 -42.31 66.36 5.97
CA ALA A 11 -42.61 65.78 7.28
C ALA A 11 -43.60 64.61 7.08
N GLY A 12 -43.72 63.70 8.06
CA GLY A 12 -44.91 62.84 8.17
C GLY A 12 -44.68 61.44 8.75
N GLN A 13 -44.81 61.30 10.08
CA GLN A 13 -44.82 60.04 10.81
C GLN A 13 -46.13 59.25 10.58
N GLN A 14 -46.07 57.92 10.48
CA GLN A 14 -46.96 57.02 11.24
C GLN A 14 -46.40 55.59 11.38
N GLN A 15 -46.63 55.04 12.56
CA GLN A 15 -46.00 53.87 13.19
C GLN A 15 -46.45 52.52 12.61
N ARG A 16 -45.52 51.55 12.55
CA ARG A 16 -45.77 50.15 12.97
C ARG A 16 -44.53 49.58 13.68
N GLN A 17 -44.71 49.22 14.96
CA GLN A 17 -43.86 48.32 15.75
C GLN A 17 -43.95 46.90 15.13
N GLN A 18 -42.93 46.05 14.99
CA GLN A 18 -42.08 45.28 15.95
C GLN A 18 -41.40 44.16 15.11
N PRO A 19 -40.45 43.32 15.58
CA PRO A 19 -39.46 43.47 16.66
C PRO A 19 -38.01 43.34 16.13
N ARG A 20 -37.04 43.61 17.01
CA ARG A 20 -35.61 43.37 16.78
C ARG A 20 -35.34 41.87 16.70
N ASP A 21 -34.75 41.41 15.60
CA ASP A 21 -34.17 40.08 15.54
C ASP A 21 -33.02 39.99 16.54
N GLY A 22 -33.19 39.03 17.45
CA GLY A 22 -32.22 38.65 18.44
C GLY A 22 -31.00 38.03 17.77
N ASP A 23 -29.87 38.32 18.39
CA ASP A 23 -28.57 37.73 18.17
C ASP A 23 -28.68 36.19 18.23
N ASN A 24 -28.76 35.56 17.06
CA ASN A 24 -28.77 34.11 16.90
C ASN A 24 -27.38 33.69 16.42
N SER A 25 -26.39 33.81 17.30
CA SER A 25 -25.07 33.22 17.13
C SER A 25 -25.19 31.69 17.28
N GLY A 26 -25.81 31.05 16.30
CA GLY A 26 -25.82 29.61 16.14
C GLY A 26 -24.41 29.15 15.77
N ALA A 27 -23.83 28.29 16.61
CA ALA A 27 -22.53 27.69 16.37
C ALA A 27 -22.53 26.94 15.04
N THR A 28 -21.72 27.42 14.10
CA THR A 28 -21.44 26.72 12.84
C THR A 28 -20.62 25.47 13.17
N ALA A 29 -21.18 24.30 12.85
CA ALA A 29 -20.38 23.10 12.66
C ALA A 29 -19.33 23.41 11.58
N SER A 30 -18.09 22.95 11.77
CA SER A 30 -17.05 23.20 10.79
C SER A 30 -17.42 22.61 9.41
N ASN A 31 -17.05 23.34 8.36
CA ASN A 31 -17.38 23.15 6.94
C ASN A 31 -16.79 21.87 6.30
N ASP A 32 -16.68 20.75 7.01
CA ASP A 32 -15.64 19.74 6.77
C ASP A 32 -15.98 18.53 5.87
N LEU A 33 -17.04 18.57 5.06
CA LEU A 33 -17.45 17.42 4.22
C LEU A 33 -17.72 17.75 2.74
N GLN A 34 -17.12 18.82 2.19
CA GLN A 34 -17.16 19.06 0.74
C GLN A 34 -16.07 18.25 0.02
N LEU A 35 -16.45 17.41 -0.93
CA LEU A 35 -15.54 16.90 -1.96
C LEU A 35 -15.35 18.00 -3.02
N PRO A 36 -14.16 18.62 -3.14
CA PRO A 36 -13.93 19.58 -4.22
C PRO A 36 -13.98 18.86 -5.57
N ASP A 37 -14.56 19.53 -6.58
CA ASP A 37 -14.34 19.16 -7.96
C ASP A 37 -12.90 19.61 -8.31
N ILE A 38 -11.99 18.65 -8.44
CA ILE A 38 -10.62 18.92 -8.87
C ILE A 38 -10.62 18.87 -10.41
N ASP A 39 -11.43 19.72 -11.02
CA ASP A 39 -11.45 19.92 -12.47
C ASP A 39 -10.18 20.71 -12.84
N PRO A 40 -9.33 20.21 -13.76
CA PRO A 40 -8.19 20.96 -14.25
C PRO A 40 -8.70 22.13 -15.10
N GLY A 41 -8.98 23.26 -14.46
CA GLY A 41 -9.27 24.50 -15.18
C GLY A 41 -8.19 24.79 -16.22
N GLU A 42 -8.62 25.26 -17.40
CA GLU A 42 -7.79 25.66 -18.53
C GLU A 42 -6.56 26.47 -18.09
N GLY A 43 -5.41 25.80 -18.05
CA GLY A 43 -4.14 26.39 -17.59
C GLY A 43 -3.03 25.35 -17.41
N ASP A 44 -3.10 24.25 -18.17
CA ASP A 44 -2.29 23.04 -17.99
C ASP A 44 -0.85 23.25 -18.48
N SER A 45 -0.07 24.00 -17.72
CA SER A 45 1.37 23.77 -17.65
C SER A 45 1.66 23.12 -16.29
N ALA A 46 2.10 21.86 -16.30
CA ALA A 46 2.75 21.28 -15.13
C ALA A 46 3.74 22.32 -14.56
N PRO A 47 3.78 22.57 -13.24
CA PRO A 47 4.79 23.46 -12.69
C PRO A 47 6.17 22.99 -13.17
N PRO A 48 7.09 23.92 -13.48
CA PRO A 48 8.41 23.55 -13.99
C PRO A 48 9.06 22.53 -13.05
N PRO A 49 9.85 21.58 -13.60
CA PRO A 49 10.53 20.59 -12.78
C PRO A 49 11.32 21.31 -11.69
N TYR A 50 11.37 20.72 -10.50
CA TYR A 50 12.08 21.31 -9.37
C TYR A 50 13.62 21.31 -9.57
N GLY A 51 14.10 20.74 -10.68
CA GLY A 51 15.46 20.83 -11.25
C GLY A 51 15.40 20.98 -12.79
N GLU A 52 16.52 20.87 -13.50
CA GLU A 52 16.52 21.05 -14.97
C GLU A 52 15.72 19.97 -15.72
N ASN A 53 15.54 18.78 -15.13
CA ASN A 53 14.87 17.61 -15.73
C ASN A 53 13.85 16.97 -14.77
N HIS A 54 12.71 16.48 -15.28
CA HIS A 54 11.64 15.86 -14.47
C HIS A 54 11.98 14.46 -13.92
N ASP A 55 12.87 13.73 -14.59
CA ASP A 55 13.26 12.35 -14.34
C ASP A 55 14.57 12.22 -13.54
N GLN A 56 15.16 13.34 -13.12
CA GLN A 56 16.44 13.39 -12.41
C GLN A 56 16.34 14.27 -11.17
N VAL A 57 16.92 13.79 -10.06
CA VAL A 57 17.25 14.60 -8.88
C VAL A 57 18.76 14.62 -8.78
N HIS A 58 19.33 15.82 -8.69
CA HIS A 58 20.72 15.99 -8.30
C HIS A 58 20.77 16.78 -7.00
N PHE A 59 21.40 16.19 -5.99
CA PHE A 59 21.60 16.79 -4.69
C PHE A 59 23.10 16.98 -4.45
N SER A 60 23.52 18.25 -4.44
CA SER A 60 24.91 18.61 -4.18
C SER A 60 24.99 19.48 -2.93
N GLN A 61 25.76 19.01 -1.93
CA GLN A 61 26.15 19.77 -0.76
C GLN A 61 27.68 19.77 -0.62
N PRO A 62 28.31 20.73 0.11
CA PRO A 62 29.77 20.77 0.24
C PRO A 62 30.37 19.46 0.79
N GLY A 63 30.99 18.66 -0.09
CA GLY A 63 31.59 17.36 0.25
C GLY A 63 30.72 16.13 -0.04
N PHE A 64 29.53 16.32 -0.59
CA PHE A 64 28.58 15.26 -0.89
C PHE A 64 27.82 15.53 -2.19
N ASP A 65 27.78 14.54 -3.07
CA ASP A 65 27.12 14.63 -4.36
C ASP A 65 26.34 13.33 -4.59
N ALA A 66 25.02 13.43 -4.74
CA ALA A 66 24.18 12.27 -5.06
C ALA A 66 23.25 12.60 -6.23
N GLY A 67 23.14 11.66 -7.14
CA GLY A 67 22.21 11.72 -8.27
C GLY A 67 21.26 10.53 -8.23
N ALA A 68 20.00 10.79 -8.52
CA ALA A 68 18.99 9.78 -8.76
C ALA A 68 18.35 10.05 -10.13
N ALA A 69 18.23 9.01 -10.95
CA ALA A 69 17.58 9.08 -12.26
C ALA A 69 16.71 7.85 -12.48
N ILE A 70 15.59 7.98 -13.18
CA ILE A 70 14.69 6.85 -13.44
C ILE A 70 15.17 6.05 -14.64
N THR A 71 15.15 4.71 -14.54
CA THR A 71 15.49 3.82 -15.65
C THR A 71 14.27 3.21 -16.32
N GLY A 72 14.48 2.74 -17.55
CA GLY A 72 13.51 1.96 -18.31
C GLY A 72 13.23 0.55 -17.79
N ASP A 73 13.61 0.20 -16.55
CA ASP A 73 13.24 -1.04 -15.84
C ASP A 73 12.50 -0.77 -14.50
N GLY A 74 12.18 0.50 -14.21
CA GLY A 74 11.32 0.85 -13.08
C GLY A 74 11.99 1.17 -11.78
N ARG A 75 13.30 1.09 -11.79
CA ARG A 75 14.11 1.40 -10.64
C ARG A 75 14.69 2.81 -10.75
N VAL A 76 15.18 3.31 -9.64
CA VAL A 76 15.86 4.58 -9.53
C VAL A 76 17.36 4.30 -9.55
N ASN A 77 18.02 4.64 -10.65
CA ASN A 77 19.46 4.63 -10.75
C ASN A 77 20.03 5.62 -9.75
N ILE A 78 20.83 5.11 -8.82
CA ILE A 78 21.44 5.89 -7.76
C ILE A 78 22.95 5.91 -7.98
N ASN A 79 23.50 7.12 -8.01
CA ASN A 79 24.93 7.40 -7.99
C ASN A 79 25.26 8.21 -6.73
N ILE A 80 26.13 7.67 -5.88
CA ILE A 80 26.53 8.30 -4.62
C ILE A 80 28.03 8.59 -4.66
N ASN A 81 28.39 9.87 -4.57
CA ASN A 81 29.78 10.33 -4.50
C ASN A 81 29.99 11.19 -3.24
N ALA A 82 30.48 10.56 -2.18
CA ALA A 82 31.00 11.25 -1.00
C ALA A 82 32.43 11.74 -1.30
N LYS A 83 32.61 13.06 -1.41
CA LYS A 83 33.93 13.67 -1.68
C LYS A 83 34.80 13.75 -0.43
N ASN A 84 34.20 13.74 0.77
CA ASN A 84 34.87 13.77 2.09
C ASN A 84 34.04 13.00 3.17
N ARG A 85 34.66 12.65 4.32
CA ARG A 85 33.98 12.03 5.50
C ARG A 85 32.82 12.84 6.11
N ARG A 86 32.62 14.09 5.68
CA ARG A 86 31.56 14.98 6.16
C ARG A 86 30.14 14.43 5.94
N LEU A 87 29.91 13.60 4.93
CA LEU A 87 28.60 12.96 4.74
C LEU A 87 28.29 11.99 5.87
N THR A 88 29.29 11.22 6.31
CA THR A 88 29.21 10.38 7.51
C THR A 88 28.89 11.24 8.72
N ASP A 89 29.50 12.43 8.86
CA ASP A 89 29.23 13.36 9.97
C ASP A 89 27.82 14.03 9.89
N LEU A 90 27.25 14.18 8.70
CA LEU A 90 25.95 14.83 8.46
C LEU A 90 24.77 13.87 8.66
N LEU A 91 24.97 12.59 8.32
CA LEU A 91 24.01 11.51 8.54
C LEU A 91 24.24 10.77 9.87
N ALA A 92 25.42 10.91 10.50
CA ALA A 92 25.75 10.35 11.80
C ALA A 92 24.72 10.70 12.88
N PRO A 93 24.17 11.92 12.99
CA PRO A 93 23.15 12.25 13.99
C PRO A 93 21.84 11.50 13.74
N THR A 94 21.42 11.36 12.47
CA THR A 94 20.22 10.60 12.09
C THR A 94 20.41 9.11 12.37
N LEU A 95 21.57 8.56 11.97
CA LEU A 95 21.97 7.17 12.24
C LEU A 95 22.13 6.91 13.75
N GLN A 96 22.73 7.84 14.50
CA GLN A 96 22.87 7.76 15.95
C GLN A 96 21.53 7.91 16.66
N SER A 97 20.59 8.73 16.17
CA SER A 97 19.25 8.86 16.76
C SER A 97 18.38 7.62 16.54
N GLN A 98 18.64 6.84 15.48
CA GLN A 98 18.01 5.53 15.26
C GLN A 98 18.64 4.43 16.12
N LEU A 99 19.95 4.51 16.37
CA LEU A 99 20.68 3.60 17.27
C LEU A 99 20.58 4.01 18.76
N ALA A 100 20.19 5.25 19.04
CA ALA A 100 20.03 5.74 20.39
C ALA A 100 18.87 4.99 21.04
N PRO A 101 19.02 4.57 22.31
CA PRO A 101 17.90 4.03 23.07
C PRO A 101 16.73 5.02 22.97
N GLU A 102 15.56 4.54 22.54
CA GLU A 102 14.40 5.43 22.43
C GLU A 102 14.16 6.11 23.78
N PRO A 103 13.89 7.42 23.83
CA PRO A 103 13.30 7.99 25.03
C PRO A 103 12.03 7.20 25.34
N GLU A 104 11.85 6.80 26.60
CA GLU A 104 10.69 6.03 27.07
C GLU A 104 9.39 6.74 26.63
N ARG A 105 8.79 6.30 25.51
CA ARG A 105 7.35 6.54 25.32
C ARG A 105 6.65 5.69 26.38
N PRO A 106 5.60 6.22 27.04
CA PRO A 106 4.79 5.41 27.92
C PRO A 106 4.37 4.15 27.17
N ASP A 107 4.55 3.00 27.80
CA ASP A 107 4.17 1.73 27.21
C ASP A 107 2.69 1.80 26.82
N LEU A 108 2.40 1.37 25.60
CA LEU A 108 1.02 1.17 25.20
C LEU A 108 0.39 0.15 26.15
N PRO A 109 -0.94 0.24 26.41
CA PRO A 109 -1.61 -0.80 27.16
C PRO A 109 -1.31 -2.16 26.52
N PRO A 110 -1.16 -3.24 27.31
CA PRO A 110 -0.90 -4.57 26.78
C PRO A 110 -1.94 -4.88 25.71
N ALA A 111 -1.47 -5.28 24.53
CA ALA A 111 -2.37 -5.53 23.43
C ALA A 111 -3.37 -6.61 23.79
N TYR A 112 -4.61 -6.38 23.37
CA TYR A 112 -5.63 -7.40 23.48
C TYR A 112 -5.24 -8.58 22.59
N ILE A 113 -5.07 -9.74 23.23
CA ILE A 113 -4.94 -11.01 22.53
C ILE A 113 -6.27 -11.73 22.69
N PRO A 114 -6.98 -12.04 21.59
CA PRO A 114 -8.19 -12.84 21.63
C PRO A 114 -7.94 -14.19 22.35
N PRO A 115 -8.90 -14.74 23.10
CA PRO A 115 -8.75 -16.07 23.71
C PRO A 115 -8.39 -17.17 22.70
N SER A 116 -8.88 -17.07 21.46
CA SER A 116 -8.53 -17.97 20.35
C SER A 116 -7.04 -17.96 20.00
N LEU A 117 -6.34 -16.87 20.30
CA LEU A 117 -4.90 -16.69 20.10
C LEU A 117 -4.10 -16.84 21.40
N GLY A 118 -4.70 -17.38 22.46
CA GLY A 118 -4.03 -17.62 23.76
C GLY A 118 -4.11 -16.45 24.74
N GLY A 119 -5.03 -15.51 24.54
CA GLY A 119 -5.28 -14.40 25.46
C GLY A 119 -5.79 -14.82 26.84
N LEU A 120 -5.46 -14.02 27.85
CA LEU A 120 -5.92 -14.26 29.23
C LEU A 120 -7.42 -13.92 29.39
N PRO A 121 -8.17 -14.71 30.17
CA PRO A 121 -9.57 -14.41 30.45
C PRO A 121 -9.70 -13.09 31.23
N GLY A 122 -10.74 -12.30 30.92
CA GLY A 122 -11.05 -11.04 31.59
C GLY A 122 -10.43 -9.78 30.97
N GLN A 123 -9.63 -9.90 29.90
CA GLN A 123 -9.20 -8.74 29.13
C GLN A 123 -10.39 -8.11 28.38
N THR A 124 -10.47 -6.78 28.40
CA THR A 124 -11.52 -6.06 27.66
C THR A 124 -11.10 -5.93 26.19
N PRO A 125 -11.88 -6.46 25.23
CA PRO A 125 -11.55 -6.36 23.81
C PRO A 125 -11.51 -4.89 23.36
N PRO A 126 -10.77 -4.55 22.28
CA PRO A 126 -10.81 -3.22 21.70
C PRO A 126 -12.26 -2.83 21.34
N PRO A 127 -12.61 -1.54 21.33
CA PRO A 127 -13.91 -1.13 20.80
C PRO A 127 -14.05 -1.64 19.35
N LYS A 128 -15.27 -1.94 18.92
CA LYS A 128 -15.50 -2.30 17.53
C LYS A 128 -15.14 -1.09 16.64
N LEU A 129 -14.13 -1.26 15.80
CA LEU A 129 -13.64 -0.26 14.85
C LEU A 129 -14.22 -0.52 13.45
N ASN A 130 -14.45 0.57 12.73
CA ASN A 130 -14.53 0.59 11.27
C ASN A 130 -13.11 0.74 10.71
N VAL A 131 -12.52 -0.34 10.23
CA VAL A 131 -11.16 -0.35 9.67
C VAL A 131 -11.25 -0.31 8.15
N VAL A 132 -10.67 0.72 7.55
CA VAL A 132 -10.48 0.77 6.10
C VAL A 132 -9.06 0.30 5.76
N VAL A 133 -8.95 -0.60 4.79
CA VAL A 133 -7.69 -1.15 4.30
C VAL A 133 -7.46 -0.67 2.87
N GLN A 134 -6.60 0.32 2.68
CA GLN A 134 -6.34 0.98 1.39
C GLN A 134 -5.17 0.30 0.67
N ILE A 135 -5.44 -0.27 -0.51
CA ILE A 135 -4.46 -1.06 -1.24
C ILE A 135 -4.46 -0.65 -2.72
N VAL A 136 -3.31 -0.16 -3.18
CA VAL A 136 -3.04 0.05 -4.61
C VAL A 136 -2.04 -1.01 -5.06
N GLY A 137 -2.36 -1.74 -6.13
CA GLY A 137 -1.48 -2.75 -6.67
C GLY A 137 -2.20 -3.90 -7.37
N SER A 138 -1.45 -4.98 -7.57
CA SER A 138 -1.90 -6.19 -8.23
C SER A 138 -2.60 -7.15 -7.26
N ARG A 139 -3.00 -8.33 -7.74
CA ARG A 139 -3.52 -9.40 -6.88
C ARG A 139 -2.52 -9.79 -5.78
N GLY A 140 -1.22 -9.72 -6.06
CA GLY A 140 -0.17 -10.03 -5.08
C GLY A 140 -0.15 -9.06 -3.90
N ASP A 141 -0.62 -7.82 -4.11
CA ASP A 141 -0.78 -6.82 -3.06
C ASP A 141 -2.11 -7.01 -2.33
N VAL A 142 -3.22 -7.21 -3.06
CA VAL A 142 -4.57 -7.27 -2.47
C VAL A 142 -4.83 -8.54 -1.65
N GLN A 143 -4.38 -9.70 -2.13
CA GLN A 143 -4.68 -10.99 -1.49
C GLN A 143 -4.20 -11.11 -0.03
N PRO A 144 -2.96 -10.69 0.33
CA PRO A 144 -2.52 -10.59 1.72
C PRO A 144 -3.50 -9.83 2.63
N PHE A 145 -4.04 -8.70 2.15
CA PHE A 145 -4.93 -7.86 2.94
C PHE A 145 -6.36 -8.36 3.02
N VAL A 146 -6.82 -9.12 2.03
CA VAL A 146 -8.07 -9.89 2.16
C VAL A 146 -7.94 -10.91 3.29
N ALA A 147 -6.79 -11.61 3.36
CA ALA A 147 -6.54 -12.55 4.45
C ALA A 147 -6.47 -11.85 5.83
N LEU A 148 -5.78 -10.70 5.92
CA LEU A 148 -5.75 -9.88 7.13
C LEU A 148 -7.15 -9.38 7.52
N GLY A 149 -7.94 -8.90 6.53
CA GLY A 149 -9.28 -8.37 6.76
C GLY A 149 -10.21 -9.39 7.38
N LYS A 150 -10.11 -10.67 6.96
CA LYS A 150 -10.84 -11.78 7.59
C LYS A 150 -10.44 -11.95 9.05
N VAL A 151 -9.15 -11.91 9.38
CA VAL A 151 -8.70 -11.98 10.79
C VAL A 151 -9.22 -10.81 11.62
N LEU A 152 -9.11 -9.57 11.12
CA LEU A 152 -9.64 -8.39 11.81
C LEU A 152 -11.16 -8.47 12.04
N LYS A 153 -11.90 -9.00 11.07
CA LYS A 153 -13.35 -9.18 11.17
C LYS A 153 -13.74 -10.33 12.11
N GLU A 154 -13.23 -11.53 11.84
CA GLU A 154 -13.65 -12.78 12.48
C GLU A 154 -13.07 -12.93 13.90
N THR A 155 -11.82 -12.51 14.10
CA THR A 155 -11.10 -12.70 15.37
C THR A 155 -11.27 -11.49 16.30
N TYR A 156 -11.24 -10.27 15.75
CA TYR A 156 -11.30 -9.03 16.54
C TYR A 156 -12.66 -8.32 16.47
N GLY A 157 -13.58 -8.77 15.62
CA GLY A 157 -14.96 -8.27 15.57
C GLY A 157 -15.12 -6.91 14.88
N HIS A 158 -14.09 -6.44 14.16
CA HIS A 158 -14.13 -5.16 13.45
C HIS A 158 -15.04 -5.21 12.21
N ARG A 159 -15.53 -4.04 11.79
CA ARG A 159 -16.13 -3.86 10.46
C ARG A 159 -14.98 -3.50 9.51
N VAL A 160 -14.75 -4.32 8.50
CA VAL A 160 -13.58 -4.19 7.64
C VAL A 160 -14.01 -3.91 6.21
N ARG A 161 -13.48 -2.81 5.66
CA ARG A 161 -13.64 -2.40 4.27
C ARG A 161 -12.30 -2.46 3.55
N ILE A 162 -12.23 -3.20 2.46
CA ILE A 162 -11.09 -3.24 1.55
C ILE A 162 -11.31 -2.20 0.45
N ALA A 163 -10.50 -1.15 0.45
CA ALA A 163 -10.51 -0.08 -0.53
C ALA A 163 -9.43 -0.35 -1.58
N THR A 164 -9.83 -0.78 -2.77
CA THR A 164 -8.91 -1.16 -3.86
C THR A 164 -9.59 -1.01 -5.23
N HIS A 165 -8.92 -1.48 -6.29
CA HIS A 165 -9.38 -1.33 -7.65
C HIS A 165 -10.69 -2.11 -7.94
N PRO A 166 -11.59 -1.60 -8.80
CA PRO A 166 -12.86 -2.25 -9.15
C PRO A 166 -12.76 -3.72 -9.55
N THR A 167 -11.69 -4.10 -10.24
CA THR A 167 -11.48 -5.48 -10.73
C THR A 167 -11.42 -6.52 -9.60
N PHE A 168 -11.11 -6.11 -8.37
CA PHE A 168 -11.03 -7.00 -7.21
C PHE A 168 -12.31 -7.07 -6.38
N ARG A 169 -13.39 -6.39 -6.79
CA ARG A 169 -14.67 -6.37 -6.07
C ARG A 169 -15.14 -7.77 -5.69
N SER A 170 -15.34 -8.63 -6.69
CA SER A 170 -15.86 -9.99 -6.45
C SER A 170 -14.95 -10.78 -5.51
N PHE A 171 -13.64 -10.67 -5.68
CA PHE A 171 -12.66 -11.35 -4.83
C PHE A 171 -12.75 -10.92 -3.36
N VAL A 172 -12.99 -9.64 -3.09
CA VAL A 172 -13.19 -9.10 -1.73
C VAL A 172 -14.53 -9.58 -1.15
N GLU A 173 -15.62 -9.42 -1.90
CA GLU A 173 -16.98 -9.75 -1.47
C GLU A 173 -17.17 -11.26 -1.23
N GLU A 174 -16.61 -12.12 -2.08
CA GLU A 174 -16.61 -13.58 -1.93
C GLU A 174 -15.88 -14.04 -0.65
N ASN A 175 -14.95 -13.22 -0.14
CA ASN A 175 -14.27 -13.46 1.14
C ASN A 175 -14.99 -12.83 2.34
N GLY A 176 -16.21 -12.31 2.13
CA GLY A 176 -17.08 -11.79 3.18
C GLY A 176 -16.65 -10.42 3.72
N LEU A 177 -15.88 -9.63 2.97
CA LEU A 177 -15.44 -8.29 3.36
C LEU A 177 -16.21 -7.21 2.58
N GLU A 178 -16.31 -6.00 3.13
CA GLU A 178 -16.88 -4.86 2.40
C GLU A 178 -15.87 -4.36 1.36
N PHE A 179 -16.33 -4.14 0.12
CA PHE A 179 -15.52 -3.56 -0.94
C PHE A 179 -15.77 -2.05 -1.06
N PHE A 180 -14.74 -1.29 -1.43
CA PHE A 180 -14.87 0.09 -1.88
C PHE A 180 -13.91 0.40 -3.03
N SER A 181 -14.41 1.02 -4.08
CA SER A 181 -13.61 1.42 -5.24
C SER A 181 -12.75 2.65 -4.94
N ILE A 182 -11.45 2.53 -5.20
CA ILE A 182 -10.54 3.70 -5.26
C ILE A 182 -10.26 4.14 -6.70
N GLY A 183 -10.97 3.59 -7.69
CA GLY A 183 -10.69 3.81 -9.11
C GLY A 183 -9.39 3.14 -9.58
N GLY A 184 -8.92 3.55 -10.75
CA GLY A 184 -7.77 2.95 -11.44
C GLY A 184 -7.96 1.50 -11.88
N ASP A 185 -7.09 1.05 -12.78
CA ASP A 185 -7.04 -0.33 -13.27
C ASP A 185 -5.61 -0.91 -13.08
N PRO A 186 -5.44 -2.00 -12.30
CA PRO A 186 -4.16 -2.69 -12.15
C PRO A 186 -3.55 -3.12 -13.46
N ALA A 187 -4.37 -3.49 -14.46
CA ALA A 187 -3.87 -3.91 -15.77
C ALA A 187 -3.30 -2.71 -16.53
N GLU A 188 -3.94 -1.54 -16.49
CA GLU A 188 -3.37 -0.31 -17.05
C GLU A 188 -2.09 0.10 -16.32
N LEU A 189 -2.05 -0.01 -14.98
CA LEU A 189 -0.86 0.27 -14.16
C LEU A 189 0.29 -0.69 -14.49
N MET A 190 0.02 -1.99 -14.63
CA MET A 190 1.00 -3.01 -14.98
C MET A 190 1.47 -2.88 -16.43
N ALA A 191 0.57 -2.69 -17.39
CA ALA A 191 0.92 -2.47 -18.79
C ALA A 191 1.76 -1.20 -18.95
N PHE A 192 1.45 -0.15 -18.19
CA PHE A 192 2.29 1.03 -18.09
C PHE A 192 3.66 0.69 -17.48
N MET A 193 3.74 -0.07 -16.38
CA MET A 193 5.02 -0.51 -15.79
C MET A 193 5.78 -1.55 -16.64
N VAL A 194 5.18 -2.11 -17.68
CA VAL A 194 5.92 -2.91 -18.66
C VAL A 194 6.44 -2.02 -19.78
N LYS A 195 5.59 -1.12 -20.30
CA LYS A 195 5.92 -0.21 -21.41
C LYS A 195 6.87 0.91 -20.98
N TYR A 196 6.70 1.41 -19.77
CA TYR A 196 7.48 2.45 -19.11
C TYR A 196 7.75 2.00 -17.68
N PRO A 197 8.72 1.11 -17.47
CA PRO A 197 8.86 0.47 -16.17
C PRO A 197 9.04 1.41 -14.98
N GLY A 198 9.46 2.66 -15.21
CA GLY A 198 9.58 3.77 -14.27
C GLY A 198 8.40 3.99 -13.30
N LEU A 199 8.73 4.21 -12.01
CA LEU A 199 7.79 4.82 -11.05
C LEU A 199 7.31 6.20 -11.52
N MET A 200 8.09 6.88 -12.37
CA MET A 200 7.63 8.00 -13.18
C MET A 200 8.11 7.89 -14.63
N PRO A 201 7.37 8.48 -15.59
CA PRO A 201 7.70 8.37 -17.00
C PRO A 201 8.91 9.26 -17.38
N GLY A 202 9.77 8.78 -18.28
CA GLY A 202 10.83 9.59 -18.90
C GLY A 202 10.29 10.54 -19.98
N PHE A 203 11.17 11.33 -20.62
CA PHE A 203 10.82 12.35 -21.62
C PHE A 203 9.89 11.86 -22.75
N ASP A 204 10.03 10.60 -23.19
CA ASP A 204 9.22 10.01 -24.27
C ASP A 204 7.71 9.87 -23.95
N ALA A 205 7.37 9.75 -22.67
CA ALA A 205 5.99 9.65 -22.20
C ALA A 205 5.34 11.03 -21.96
N ILE A 206 6.15 12.10 -21.91
CA ILE A 206 5.67 13.49 -21.83
C ILE A 206 5.10 13.92 -23.19
N THR A 207 5.67 13.43 -24.28
CA THR A 207 5.18 13.69 -25.65
C THR A 207 3.93 12.90 -26.04
N SER A 208 3.59 11.80 -25.34
CA SER A 208 2.44 10.94 -25.66
C SER A 208 1.15 11.28 -24.90
N GLY A 209 1.18 12.22 -23.95
CA GLY A 209 0.03 12.54 -23.07
C GLY A 209 -0.26 11.50 -21.98
N GLU A 210 0.51 10.40 -21.92
CA GLU A 210 0.34 9.32 -20.94
C GLU A 210 0.71 9.74 -19.51
N VAL A 211 1.62 10.70 -19.34
CA VAL A 211 1.96 11.28 -18.01
C VAL A 211 0.75 11.96 -17.38
N SER A 212 0.00 12.79 -18.14
CA SER A 212 -1.18 13.48 -17.65
C SER A 212 -2.30 12.49 -17.29
N LYS A 213 -2.52 11.45 -18.12
CA LYS A 213 -3.46 10.35 -17.80
C LYS A 213 -3.08 9.67 -16.48
N ARG A 214 -1.79 9.37 -16.27
CA ARG A 214 -1.31 8.73 -15.04
C ARG A 214 -1.49 9.61 -13.81
N ARG A 215 -1.19 10.90 -13.91
CA ARG A 215 -1.39 11.86 -12.81
C ARG A 215 -2.86 11.97 -12.42
N LYS A 216 -3.76 11.98 -13.41
CA LYS A 216 -5.21 11.91 -13.19
C LYS A 216 -5.63 10.62 -12.49
N GLY A 217 -5.07 9.48 -12.89
CA GLY A 217 -5.31 8.19 -12.20
C GLY A 217 -4.86 8.19 -10.75
N ILE A 218 -3.71 8.79 -10.43
CA ILE A 218 -3.25 8.93 -9.04
C ILE A 218 -4.19 9.85 -8.24
N GLN A 219 -4.65 10.95 -8.84
CA GLN A 219 -5.62 11.84 -8.21
C GLN A 219 -6.95 11.13 -7.93
N GLU A 220 -7.42 10.30 -8.86
CA GLU A 220 -8.60 9.45 -8.66
C GLU A 220 -8.40 8.50 -7.47
N ILE A 221 -7.23 7.84 -7.38
CA ILE A 221 -6.85 6.98 -6.25
C ILE A 221 -6.84 7.75 -4.93
N LEU A 222 -6.23 8.93 -4.88
CA LEU A 222 -6.20 9.76 -3.66
C LEU A 222 -7.61 10.12 -3.20
N MET A 223 -8.47 10.55 -4.12
CA MET A 223 -9.87 10.88 -3.84
C MET A 223 -10.69 9.64 -3.45
N GLY A 224 -10.47 8.50 -4.11
CA GLY A 224 -11.09 7.23 -3.77
C GLY A 224 -10.70 6.75 -2.37
N CYS A 225 -9.43 6.89 -1.99
CA CYS A 225 -8.96 6.62 -0.63
C CYS A 225 -9.65 7.53 0.39
N TRP A 226 -9.81 8.83 0.11
CA TRP A 226 -10.55 9.73 0.98
C TRP A 226 -12.02 9.30 1.14
N ARG A 227 -12.72 9.09 0.02
CA ARG A 227 -14.12 8.64 0.00
C ARG A 227 -14.31 7.32 0.75
N SER A 228 -13.38 6.38 0.63
CA SER A 228 -13.45 5.09 1.33
C SER A 228 -13.53 5.19 2.84
N CYS A 229 -13.10 6.33 3.41
CA CYS A 229 -13.11 6.58 4.84
C CYS A 229 -14.42 7.17 5.36
N ILE A 230 -15.26 7.77 4.50
CA ILE A 230 -16.41 8.58 4.92
C ILE A 230 -17.72 8.27 4.19
N GLU A 231 -17.66 7.60 3.03
CA GLU A 231 -18.82 7.33 2.18
C GLU A 231 -19.42 5.94 2.48
N GLY A 232 -20.75 5.84 2.45
CA GLY A 232 -21.43 4.53 2.41
C GLY A 232 -21.19 3.78 1.10
N GLY A 233 -21.74 2.57 0.97
CA GLY A 233 -21.71 1.83 -0.29
C GLY A 233 -20.32 1.32 -0.74
N ASP A 234 -20.16 1.19 -2.06
CA ASP A 234 -19.03 0.53 -2.73
C ASP A 234 -18.13 1.46 -3.57
N GLY A 235 -18.40 2.76 -3.56
CA GLY A 235 -17.60 3.78 -4.27
C GLY A 235 -17.71 3.76 -5.80
N LEU A 236 -18.58 2.91 -6.39
CA LEU A 236 -18.80 2.87 -7.85
C LEU A 236 -19.87 3.86 -8.33
N GLY A 237 -20.66 4.42 -7.40
CA GLY A 237 -21.60 5.50 -7.68
C GLY A 237 -20.91 6.83 -7.98
N PRO A 238 -21.63 7.79 -8.58
CA PRO A 238 -21.11 9.14 -8.77
C PRO A 238 -20.67 9.72 -7.41
N PRO A 239 -19.58 10.50 -7.35
CA PRO A 239 -19.16 11.11 -6.10
C PRO A 239 -20.31 11.96 -5.52
N PRO A 240 -20.47 11.98 -4.18
CA PRO A 240 -21.46 12.83 -3.53
C PRO A 240 -21.34 14.28 -3.99
N LYS A 241 -22.47 14.93 -4.29
CA LYS A 241 -22.47 16.36 -4.65
C LYS A 241 -21.94 17.18 -3.47
N PRO A 242 -20.98 18.09 -3.66
CA PRO A 242 -20.47 18.91 -2.57
C PRO A 242 -21.60 19.70 -1.90
N HIS A 243 -21.71 19.57 -0.58
CA HIS A 243 -22.65 20.34 0.23
C HIS A 243 -22.27 21.82 0.21
N ALA A 244 -23.16 22.74 -0.20
CA ALA A 244 -22.88 24.17 -0.01
C ALA A 244 -22.65 24.49 1.48
N SER A 245 -21.71 25.39 1.78
CA SER A 245 -21.22 25.70 3.14
C SER A 245 -22.29 26.11 4.16
N ASN A 246 -23.50 26.47 3.71
CA ASN A 246 -24.63 26.86 4.55
C ASN A 246 -25.91 26.05 4.28
N ALA A 247 -25.82 24.92 3.58
CA ALA A 247 -26.98 24.04 3.35
C ALA A 247 -27.12 23.04 4.52
N PRO A 248 -28.36 22.74 4.98
CA PRO A 248 -28.58 21.66 5.94
C PRO A 248 -28.00 20.35 5.39
N LEU A 249 -27.39 19.54 6.27
CA LEU A 249 -26.83 18.24 5.90
C LEU A 249 -27.93 17.37 5.28
N ASP A 250 -27.85 17.17 3.97
CA ASP A 250 -28.73 16.26 3.25
C ASP A 250 -28.34 14.82 3.62
N VAL A 251 -29.09 14.25 4.55
CA VAL A 251 -28.89 12.90 5.09
C VAL A 251 -29.06 11.82 4.00
N SER A 252 -29.66 12.16 2.85
CA SER A 252 -29.73 11.26 1.70
C SER A 252 -28.35 10.98 1.09
N LEU A 253 -27.37 11.88 1.21
CA LEU A 253 -25.99 11.68 0.70
C LEU A 253 -25.15 10.70 1.51
N VAL A 254 -25.58 10.35 2.72
CA VAL A 254 -24.95 9.28 3.54
C VAL A 254 -25.60 7.92 3.24
N SER A 255 -26.74 7.91 2.55
CA SER A 255 -27.58 6.74 2.33
C SER A 255 -28.41 6.91 1.05
N ASP A 256 -27.75 6.99 -0.11
CA ASP A 256 -28.45 7.01 -1.41
C ASP A 256 -29.25 5.72 -1.66
N THR A 257 -28.99 4.68 -0.86
CA THR A 257 -29.78 3.44 -0.83
C THR A 257 -30.43 3.24 0.54
N PRO A 258 -31.76 3.20 0.65
CA PRO A 258 -32.44 2.85 1.90
C PRO A 258 -31.90 1.53 2.47
N GLY A 259 -31.26 1.60 3.65
CA GLY A 259 -30.74 0.42 4.36
C GLY A 259 -29.23 0.21 4.34
N GLN A 260 -28.42 1.10 3.73
CA GLN A 260 -26.96 1.03 3.87
C GLN A 260 -26.49 1.66 5.19
N GLU A 261 -25.72 0.89 5.98
CA GLU A 261 -25.11 1.38 7.23
C GLU A 261 -23.96 2.36 6.90
N PRO A 262 -23.99 3.61 7.42
CA PRO A 262 -22.92 4.59 7.22
C PRO A 262 -21.54 4.02 7.60
N PHE A 263 -20.50 4.42 6.89
CA PHE A 263 -19.13 4.01 7.19
C PHE A 263 -18.26 5.24 7.42
N VAL A 264 -17.78 5.39 8.66
CA VAL A 264 -16.76 6.39 9.03
C VAL A 264 -15.60 5.64 9.64
N ALA A 265 -14.40 5.76 9.06
CA ALA A 265 -13.22 5.03 9.48
C ALA A 265 -12.75 5.47 10.88
N ASP A 266 -12.48 4.50 11.75
CA ASP A 266 -11.83 4.69 13.05
C ASP A 266 -10.32 4.42 12.98
N ALA A 267 -9.86 3.73 11.94
CA ALA A 267 -8.46 3.41 11.68
C ALA A 267 -8.21 3.12 10.20
N ILE A 268 -6.99 3.42 9.74
CA ILE A 268 -6.52 3.13 8.38
C ILE A 268 -5.40 2.10 8.44
N ILE A 269 -5.51 1.03 7.65
CA ILE A 269 -4.39 0.19 7.25
C ILE A 269 -4.09 0.49 5.79
N ALA A 270 -2.84 0.68 5.40
CA ALA A 270 -2.53 0.99 4.01
C ALA A 270 -1.18 0.45 3.54
N ASN A 271 -1.07 0.19 2.23
CA ASN A 271 0.23 0.06 1.59
C ASN A 271 0.74 1.43 1.07
N PRO A 272 2.06 1.63 0.98
CA PRO A 272 2.62 2.92 0.54
C PRO A 272 2.16 3.43 -0.83
N PRO A 273 1.97 2.58 -1.85
CA PRO A 273 1.50 3.02 -3.17
C PRO A 273 0.14 3.75 -3.19
N SER A 274 -0.62 3.73 -2.10
CA SER A 274 -1.86 4.52 -1.98
C SER A 274 -1.63 6.03 -1.81
N PHE A 275 -0.48 6.44 -1.23
CA PHE A 275 -0.07 7.83 -0.97
C PHE A 275 -1.01 8.73 -0.12
N ALA A 276 -2.29 8.38 0.01
CA ALA A 276 -3.30 9.20 0.71
C ALA A 276 -3.30 9.00 2.23
N HIS A 277 -2.94 7.79 2.66
CA HIS A 277 -3.08 7.24 4.00
C HIS A 277 -2.76 8.23 5.15
N VAL A 278 -1.55 8.77 5.22
CA VAL A 278 -1.08 9.58 6.35
C VAL A 278 -1.74 10.96 6.37
N HIS A 279 -2.10 11.48 5.19
CA HIS A 279 -2.75 12.77 5.05
C HIS A 279 -4.23 12.68 5.47
N ILE A 280 -4.91 11.59 5.10
CA ILE A 280 -6.28 11.33 5.57
C ILE A 280 -6.28 11.10 7.08
N ALA A 281 -5.32 10.33 7.60
CA ALA A 281 -5.17 10.11 9.04
C ALA A 281 -4.96 11.43 9.81
N GLU A 282 -4.16 12.35 9.27
CA GLU A 282 -3.97 13.71 9.80
C GLU A 282 -5.29 14.50 9.83
N LYS A 283 -6.06 14.48 8.73
CA LYS A 283 -7.36 15.17 8.65
C LYS A 283 -8.39 14.60 9.63
N MET A 284 -8.50 13.27 9.71
CA MET A 284 -9.51 12.61 10.54
C MET A 284 -9.10 12.46 12.00
N GLY A 285 -7.81 12.61 12.33
CA GLY A 285 -7.30 12.38 13.68
C GLY A 285 -7.35 10.92 14.12
N ILE A 286 -7.27 9.98 13.17
CA ILE A 286 -7.35 8.52 13.41
C ILE A 286 -6.00 7.83 13.23
N PRO A 287 -5.75 6.68 13.87
CA PRO A 287 -4.53 5.91 13.68
C PRO A 287 -4.38 5.41 12.23
N VAL A 288 -3.13 5.43 11.76
CA VAL A 288 -2.71 4.81 10.50
C VAL A 288 -1.61 3.80 10.75
N HIS A 289 -1.76 2.61 10.17
CA HIS A 289 -0.81 1.51 10.24
C HIS A 289 -0.41 1.10 8.83
N MET A 290 0.88 1.23 8.51
CA MET A 290 1.38 0.83 7.21
C MET A 290 1.69 -0.65 7.21
N MET A 291 1.24 -1.38 6.20
CA MET A 291 1.66 -2.76 6.02
C MET A 291 2.07 -2.99 4.58
N PHE A 292 3.10 -3.82 4.37
CA PHE A 292 3.56 -4.07 3.02
C PHE A 292 4.35 -5.36 2.87
N THR A 293 4.45 -5.81 1.63
CA THR A 293 5.16 -7.04 1.26
C THR A 293 6.63 -6.79 0.94
N MET A 294 7.06 -5.56 0.64
CA MET A 294 8.46 -5.22 0.38
C MET A 294 8.94 -4.07 1.27
N PRO A 295 10.24 -3.97 1.58
CA PRO A 295 10.73 -2.95 2.50
C PRO A 295 10.60 -1.54 1.93
N TRP A 296 10.06 -0.62 2.72
CA TRP A 296 9.87 0.79 2.40
C TRP A 296 10.43 1.74 3.47
N SER A 297 10.78 1.19 4.64
CA SER A 297 11.36 1.90 5.77
C SER A 297 12.88 1.84 5.66
N PRO A 298 13.59 2.97 5.88
CA PRO A 298 15.05 3.01 5.84
C PRO A 298 15.70 1.93 6.70
N THR A 299 16.71 1.25 6.16
CA THR A 299 17.58 0.32 6.89
C THR A 299 18.96 0.23 6.25
N ARG A 300 19.93 -0.19 7.05
CA ARG A 300 21.31 -0.49 6.69
C ARG A 300 21.46 -1.90 6.10
N ALA A 301 20.48 -2.79 6.27
CA ALA A 301 20.59 -4.21 5.96
C ALA A 301 20.50 -4.55 4.46
N PHE A 302 19.73 -3.77 3.69
CA PHE A 302 19.52 -3.95 2.26
C PHE A 302 19.03 -2.63 1.65
N PRO A 303 19.21 -2.41 0.33
CA PRO A 303 18.74 -1.20 -0.32
C PRO A 303 17.22 -1.24 -0.52
N HIS A 304 16.65 -0.06 -0.79
CA HIS A 304 15.26 0.07 -1.24
C HIS A 304 15.04 -0.81 -2.48
N PRO A 305 13.98 -1.64 -2.56
CA PRO A 305 13.78 -2.58 -3.68
C PRO A 305 13.74 -1.89 -5.05
N LEU A 306 13.14 -0.70 -5.09
CA LEU A 306 13.10 0.16 -6.27
C LEU A 306 14.40 0.90 -6.59
N ALA A 307 15.46 0.80 -5.78
CA ALA A 307 16.74 1.43 -6.06
C ALA A 307 17.62 0.52 -6.92
N ASN A 308 18.28 1.07 -7.93
CA ASN A 308 19.32 0.41 -8.72
C ASN A 308 20.65 1.15 -8.50
N ILE A 309 21.53 0.60 -7.67
CA ILE A 309 22.79 1.25 -7.33
C ILE A 309 23.78 1.06 -8.48
N GLN A 310 24.05 2.12 -9.24
CA GLN A 310 24.95 2.08 -10.41
C GLN A 310 26.41 2.30 -10.01
N SER A 311 26.62 3.27 -9.12
CA SER A 311 27.94 3.54 -8.55
C SER A 311 27.78 4.12 -7.15
N SER A 312 28.65 3.69 -6.25
CA SER A 312 28.72 4.22 -4.90
C SER A 312 30.18 4.16 -4.45
N ASN A 313 30.70 5.26 -3.92
CA ASN A 313 32.02 5.28 -3.26
C ASN A 313 31.91 5.28 -1.72
N THR A 314 30.70 5.05 -1.19
CA THR A 314 30.44 4.87 0.24
C THR A 314 30.32 3.39 0.58
N ASP A 315 30.40 3.03 1.87
CA ASP A 315 30.16 1.65 2.29
C ASP A 315 28.72 1.18 1.96
N ASP A 316 28.53 -0.14 1.85
CA ASP A 316 27.24 -0.76 1.50
C ASP A 316 26.12 -0.34 2.45
N VAL A 317 26.48 -0.15 3.71
CA VAL A 317 25.55 0.18 4.78
C VAL A 317 24.96 1.58 4.60
N MET A 318 25.79 2.56 4.28
CA MET A 318 25.34 3.92 3.97
C MET A 318 24.58 3.95 2.64
N THR A 319 25.06 3.19 1.65
CA THR A 319 24.42 3.07 0.33
C THR A 319 22.99 2.54 0.46
N ASN A 320 22.80 1.47 1.24
CA ASN A 320 21.50 0.90 1.54
C ASN A 320 20.55 1.92 2.17
N TYR A 321 21.00 2.58 3.25
CA TYR A 321 20.19 3.54 3.97
C TYR A 321 19.76 4.73 3.10
N MET A 322 20.71 5.29 2.35
CA MET A 322 20.47 6.45 1.49
C MET A 322 19.54 6.15 0.32
N SER A 323 19.51 4.91 -0.16
CA SER A 323 18.64 4.53 -1.27
C SER A 323 17.15 4.81 -0.97
N TYR A 324 16.72 4.65 0.29
CA TYR A 324 15.35 4.96 0.71
C TYR A 324 15.02 6.45 0.59
N THR A 325 15.92 7.31 1.09
CA THR A 325 15.76 8.75 1.00
C THR A 325 15.70 9.22 -0.45
N LEU A 326 16.58 8.69 -1.31
CA LEU A 326 16.61 9.07 -2.72
C LEU A 326 15.36 8.62 -3.47
N VAL A 327 14.87 7.40 -3.23
CA VAL A 327 13.61 6.94 -3.83
C VAL A 327 12.44 7.82 -3.37
N GLU A 328 12.36 8.14 -2.09
CA GLU A 328 11.28 8.98 -1.56
C GLU A 328 11.34 10.42 -2.11
N MET A 329 12.55 11.00 -2.25
CA MET A 329 12.74 12.29 -2.91
C MET A 329 12.26 12.27 -4.36
N MET A 330 12.57 11.21 -5.12
CA MET A 330 12.07 11.05 -6.48
C MET A 330 10.53 10.94 -6.52
N THR A 331 9.93 10.21 -5.57
CA THR A 331 8.46 10.13 -5.45
C THR A 331 7.85 11.50 -5.21
N TRP A 332 8.42 12.31 -4.30
CA TRP A 332 7.93 13.66 -4.00
C TRP A 332 8.17 14.66 -5.12
N GLN A 333 9.29 14.56 -5.85
CA GLN A 333 9.50 15.36 -7.06
C GLN A 333 8.40 15.12 -8.08
N GLY A 334 7.93 13.87 -8.18
CA GLY A 334 6.91 13.49 -9.15
C GLY A 334 5.47 13.75 -8.76
N LEU A 335 5.12 13.44 -7.52
CA LEU A 335 3.74 13.42 -7.05
C LEU A 335 3.44 14.47 -5.99
N GLY A 336 4.45 15.19 -5.50
CA GLY A 336 4.30 16.11 -4.38
C GLY A 336 3.29 17.23 -4.63
N ASP A 337 3.17 17.71 -5.86
CA ASP A 337 2.19 18.74 -6.22
C ASP A 337 0.76 18.16 -6.31
N VAL A 338 0.60 16.91 -6.78
CA VAL A 338 -0.69 16.19 -6.78
C VAL A 338 -1.15 15.95 -5.33
N ILE A 339 -0.23 15.48 -4.48
CA ILE A 339 -0.48 15.23 -3.06
C ILE A 339 -0.80 16.53 -2.34
N ASN A 340 -0.06 17.62 -2.59
CA ASN A 340 -0.33 18.91 -1.97
C ASN A 340 -1.65 19.51 -2.44
N ARG A 341 -2.02 19.39 -3.73
CA ARG A 341 -3.36 19.76 -4.19
C ARG A 341 -4.44 18.97 -3.48
N PHE A 342 -4.26 17.67 -3.31
CA PHE A 342 -5.18 16.83 -2.54
C PHE A 342 -5.29 17.30 -1.08
N ARG A 343 -4.15 17.58 -0.42
CA ARG A 343 -4.12 18.12 0.94
C ARG A 343 -4.89 19.44 1.04
N GLU A 344 -4.60 20.41 0.18
CA GLU A 344 -5.20 21.74 0.26
C GLU A 344 -6.66 21.76 -0.16
N LYS A 345 -7.00 21.09 -1.26
CA LYS A 345 -8.35 21.17 -1.86
C LYS A 345 -9.33 20.21 -1.20
N ALA A 346 -8.91 18.97 -0.94
CA ALA A 346 -9.82 17.91 -0.48
C ALA A 346 -9.79 17.71 1.03
N LEU A 347 -8.62 17.90 1.66
CA LEU A 347 -8.48 17.68 3.10
C LEU A 347 -8.45 18.98 3.92
N ASP A 348 -8.33 20.15 3.29
CA ASP A 348 -8.11 21.43 3.97
C ASP A 348 -6.90 21.39 4.92
N LEU A 349 -5.81 20.77 4.45
CA LEU A 349 -4.54 20.66 5.14
C LEU A 349 -3.47 21.53 4.47
N PRO A 350 -2.55 22.12 5.23
CA PRO A 350 -1.45 22.88 4.65
C PRO A 350 -0.55 21.98 3.79
N PRO A 351 0.06 22.52 2.71
CA PRO A 351 0.96 21.75 1.86
C PRO A 351 2.24 21.38 2.62
N LEU A 352 2.83 20.25 2.26
CA LEU A 352 4.14 19.83 2.75
C LEU A 352 5.23 20.39 1.86
N SER A 353 6.33 20.87 2.46
CA SER A 353 7.48 21.31 1.68
C SER A 353 8.28 20.11 1.15
N LEU A 354 8.87 20.25 -0.03
CA LEU A 354 9.65 19.18 -0.68
C LEU A 354 10.88 18.72 0.12
N ILE A 355 11.32 19.49 1.11
CA ILE A 355 12.42 19.12 2.03
C ILE A 355 11.88 18.32 3.22
N TRP A 356 10.67 18.63 3.69
CA TRP A 356 10.04 18.02 4.86
C TRP A 356 9.05 16.91 4.52
N ALA A 357 8.75 16.70 3.25
CA ALA A 357 7.87 15.63 2.83
C ALA A 357 8.60 14.27 2.75
N PRO A 358 9.80 14.17 2.16
CA PRO A 358 10.61 12.96 2.26
C PRO A 358 11.04 12.70 3.70
N GLY A 359 10.84 11.48 4.19
CA GLY A 359 11.14 11.01 5.52
C GLY A 359 10.00 11.25 6.52
N LEU A 360 8.83 11.72 6.08
CA LEU A 360 7.71 12.04 6.98
C LEU A 360 7.28 10.83 7.83
N LEU A 361 7.05 9.68 7.20
CA LEU A 361 6.61 8.47 7.90
C LEU A 361 7.65 7.98 8.93
N ALA A 362 8.93 8.04 8.55
CA ALA A 362 10.03 7.66 9.43
C ALA A 362 10.19 8.64 10.61
N ARG A 363 10.10 9.95 10.37
CA ARG A 363 10.17 10.98 11.42
C ARG A 363 9.01 10.88 12.41
N LEU A 364 7.80 10.64 11.91
CA LEU A 364 6.61 10.46 12.75
C LEU A 364 6.60 9.09 13.46
N LYS A 365 7.49 8.17 13.06
CA LYS A 365 7.52 6.78 13.52
C LYS A 365 6.14 6.14 13.36
N ILE A 366 5.55 6.30 12.17
CA ILE A 366 4.28 5.64 11.82
C ILE A 366 4.48 4.12 11.99
N SER A 367 3.49 3.45 12.55
CA SER A 367 3.54 2.00 12.78
C SER A 367 3.59 1.24 11.46
N TRP A 368 4.43 0.21 11.43
CA TRP A 368 4.68 -0.61 10.25
C TRP A 368 4.62 -2.10 10.58
N THR A 369 4.03 -2.89 9.69
CA THR A 369 4.16 -4.36 9.72
C THR A 369 4.50 -4.88 8.33
N TYR A 370 5.61 -5.59 8.25
CA TYR A 370 6.03 -6.24 7.02
C TYR A 370 5.49 -7.67 6.93
N CYS A 371 4.85 -7.96 5.80
CA CYS A 371 4.12 -9.19 5.53
C CYS A 371 5.01 -10.25 4.87
N TRP A 372 6.21 -10.48 5.41
CA TRP A 372 7.13 -11.52 4.95
C TRP A 372 7.61 -12.39 6.11
N SER A 373 8.10 -13.58 5.77
CA SER A 373 8.66 -14.52 6.74
C SER A 373 9.93 -13.98 7.41
N PRO A 374 10.01 -13.90 8.75
CA PRO A 374 11.24 -13.61 9.46
C PRO A 374 12.31 -14.70 9.29
N ALA A 375 11.93 -15.92 8.91
CA ALA A 375 12.88 -16.98 8.57
C ALA A 375 13.59 -16.74 7.23
N LEU A 376 12.96 -16.01 6.30
CA LEU A 376 13.57 -15.59 5.04
C LEU A 376 14.29 -14.25 5.20
N ILE A 377 13.60 -13.24 5.72
CA ILE A 377 14.12 -11.87 5.88
C ILE A 377 13.92 -11.47 7.35
N PRO A 378 14.94 -11.64 8.22
CA PRO A 378 14.81 -11.29 9.63
C PRO A 378 14.63 -9.77 9.78
N LYS A 379 13.97 -9.35 10.87
CA LYS A 379 13.86 -7.93 11.23
C LYS A 379 15.28 -7.33 11.35
N PRO A 380 15.61 -6.29 10.56
CA PRO A 380 16.85 -5.54 10.72
C PRO A 380 17.02 -4.99 12.13
N ASN A 381 18.24 -5.07 12.65
CA ASN A 381 18.57 -4.64 14.02
C ASN A 381 18.45 -3.12 14.23
N ASP A 382 18.42 -2.34 13.15
CA ASP A 382 18.27 -0.89 13.16
C ASP A 382 16.80 -0.43 13.04
N TRP A 383 15.84 -1.36 12.99
CA TRP A 383 14.42 -1.04 13.09
C TRP A 383 13.93 -0.98 14.53
N GLY A 384 13.27 0.12 14.88
CA GLY A 384 12.69 0.33 16.20
C GLY A 384 11.46 -0.54 16.48
N ARG A 385 10.85 -0.34 17.66
CA ARG A 385 9.66 -1.08 18.09
C ARG A 385 8.39 -0.80 17.28
N HIS A 386 8.37 0.28 16.50
CA HIS A 386 7.23 0.68 15.67
C HIS A 386 7.18 -0.06 14.33
N ILE A 387 8.10 -0.99 14.06
CA ILE A 387 8.21 -1.74 12.81
C ILE A 387 8.30 -3.23 13.13
N ASP A 388 7.33 -4.00 12.70
CA ASP A 388 7.28 -5.45 12.90
C ASP A 388 7.49 -6.22 11.61
N VAL A 389 7.90 -7.48 11.75
CA VAL A 389 7.91 -8.49 10.67
C VAL A 389 6.99 -9.62 11.14
N ALA A 390 5.83 -9.77 10.51
CA ALA A 390 4.79 -10.66 11.01
C ALA A 390 4.87 -12.09 10.47
N GLY A 391 5.35 -12.26 9.23
CA GLY A 391 5.16 -13.48 8.45
C GLY A 391 4.32 -13.21 7.19
N PHE A 392 4.33 -14.16 6.25
CA PHE A 392 3.50 -14.06 5.05
C PHE A 392 2.01 -14.24 5.35
N TYR A 393 1.16 -13.52 4.60
CA TYR A 393 -0.29 -13.62 4.73
C TYR A 393 -0.86 -14.53 3.65
N PHE A 394 -1.15 -15.78 4.01
CA PHE A 394 -1.68 -16.78 3.09
C PHE A 394 -3.20 -16.91 3.15
N LEU A 395 -3.86 -16.81 2.00
CA LEU A 395 -5.26 -17.19 1.84
C LEU A 395 -5.32 -18.63 1.33
N ASN A 396 -6.10 -19.49 1.98
CA ASN A 396 -6.30 -20.88 1.53
C ASN A 396 -7.31 -20.89 0.38
N LEU A 397 -6.82 -21.04 -0.86
CA LEU A 397 -7.62 -21.04 -2.08
C LEU A 397 -7.81 -22.46 -2.64
N ALA A 398 -6.96 -23.41 -2.23
CA ALA A 398 -6.96 -24.79 -2.70
C ALA A 398 -8.19 -25.60 -2.25
N SER A 399 -8.85 -25.24 -1.15
CA SER A 399 -9.87 -26.09 -0.51
C SER A 399 -11.10 -26.42 -1.38
N SER A 400 -11.35 -25.66 -2.44
CA SER A 400 -12.47 -25.88 -3.36
C SER A 400 -12.03 -26.11 -4.82
N TYR A 401 -10.73 -26.33 -5.05
CA TYR A 401 -10.20 -26.52 -6.39
C TYR A 401 -10.25 -27.98 -6.82
N THR A 402 -10.79 -28.22 -8.01
CA THR A 402 -10.75 -29.53 -8.69
C THR A 402 -9.87 -29.38 -9.92
N PRO A 403 -8.77 -30.16 -10.04
CA PRO A 403 -7.89 -30.09 -11.19
C PRO A 403 -8.57 -30.60 -12.46
N ASP A 404 -8.12 -30.08 -13.60
CA ASP A 404 -8.49 -30.63 -14.91
C ASP A 404 -7.98 -32.08 -15.03
N PRO A 405 -8.78 -33.04 -15.52
CA PRO A 405 -8.35 -34.43 -15.69
C PRO A 405 -7.07 -34.60 -16.51
N GLU A 406 -6.82 -33.74 -17.51
CA GLU A 406 -5.61 -33.80 -18.32
C GLU A 406 -4.37 -33.35 -17.52
N LEU A 407 -4.52 -32.33 -16.68
CA LEU A 407 -3.46 -31.89 -15.77
C LEU A 407 -3.14 -32.99 -14.75
N GLU A 408 -4.18 -33.63 -14.19
CA GLU A 408 -3.99 -34.73 -13.24
C GLU A 408 -3.28 -35.93 -13.89
N ALA A 409 -3.67 -36.29 -15.12
CA ALA A 409 -2.99 -37.33 -15.89
C ALA A 409 -1.51 -36.98 -16.14
N PHE A 410 -1.22 -35.76 -16.60
CA PHE A 410 0.14 -35.30 -16.83
C PHE A 410 0.99 -35.36 -15.56
N LEU A 411 0.46 -34.90 -14.42
CA LEU A 411 1.17 -34.95 -13.14
C LEU A 411 1.51 -36.40 -12.73
N ARG A 412 0.58 -37.35 -12.94
CA ARG A 412 0.74 -38.77 -12.58
C ARG A 412 1.73 -39.52 -13.48
N ASP A 413 1.78 -39.20 -14.76
CA ASP A 413 2.49 -40.00 -15.77
C ASP A 413 4.01 -39.71 -15.84
N GLY A 414 4.65 -39.34 -14.73
CA GLY A 414 6.10 -39.15 -14.65
C GLY A 414 6.61 -38.41 -13.40
N PRO A 415 7.88 -37.95 -13.40
CA PRO A 415 8.48 -37.24 -12.27
C PRO A 415 7.92 -35.82 -12.10
N PRO A 416 7.87 -35.25 -10.88
CA PRO A 416 7.29 -33.92 -10.63
C PRO A 416 7.86 -32.83 -11.57
N PRO A 417 6.99 -32.15 -12.35
CA PRO A 417 7.44 -31.16 -13.33
C PRO A 417 7.94 -29.87 -12.66
N VAL A 418 8.65 -29.04 -13.43
CA VAL A 418 9.01 -27.66 -13.08
C VAL A 418 7.85 -26.74 -13.44
N TYR A 419 7.42 -25.87 -12.54
CA TYR A 419 6.48 -24.80 -12.89
C TYR A 419 7.22 -23.61 -13.50
N ILE A 420 6.71 -23.06 -14.60
CA ILE A 420 7.22 -21.84 -15.22
C ILE A 420 6.05 -20.88 -15.48
N GLY A 421 6.05 -19.73 -14.80
CA GLY A 421 5.00 -18.73 -14.95
C GLY A 421 5.43 -17.33 -14.52
N PHE A 422 5.37 -16.38 -15.45
CA PHE A 422 5.77 -14.99 -15.21
C PHE A 422 4.59 -14.08 -14.82
N GLY A 423 3.40 -14.63 -14.58
CA GLY A 423 2.22 -13.85 -14.21
C GLY A 423 1.67 -13.00 -15.36
N SER A 424 1.11 -11.84 -15.04
CA SER A 424 0.51 -10.91 -16.02
C SER A 424 1.53 -10.00 -16.72
N ILE A 425 2.76 -10.47 -16.91
CA ILE A 425 3.80 -9.69 -17.59
C ILE A 425 3.55 -9.73 -19.10
N VAL A 426 3.52 -8.55 -19.72
CA VAL A 426 3.51 -8.40 -21.18
C VAL A 426 4.96 -8.47 -21.65
N VAL A 427 5.22 -9.26 -22.69
CA VAL A 427 6.55 -9.43 -23.28
C VAL A 427 6.48 -9.06 -24.75
N ASP A 428 7.54 -8.47 -25.28
CA ASP A 428 7.57 -7.95 -26.65
C ASP A 428 7.36 -9.06 -27.70
N ASP A 429 7.96 -10.24 -27.47
CA ASP A 429 7.82 -11.43 -28.31
C ASP A 429 7.47 -12.67 -27.46
N PRO A 430 6.18 -12.95 -27.25
CA PRO A 430 5.72 -14.12 -26.49
C PRO A 430 6.12 -15.46 -27.13
N ASN A 431 6.25 -15.50 -28.46
CA ASN A 431 6.59 -16.73 -29.19
C ASN A 431 8.05 -17.08 -28.98
N ALA A 432 8.97 -16.11 -29.14
CA ALA A 432 10.39 -16.32 -28.87
C ALA A 432 10.64 -16.71 -27.41
N MET A 433 9.90 -16.13 -26.45
CA MET A 433 9.97 -16.56 -25.05
C MET A 433 9.52 -18.01 -24.88
N THR A 434 8.42 -18.41 -25.53
CA THR A 434 7.89 -19.77 -25.46
C THR A 434 8.89 -20.79 -26.02
N GLU A 435 9.49 -20.51 -27.18
CA GLU A 435 10.52 -21.34 -27.81
C GLU A 435 11.76 -21.48 -26.92
N MET A 436 12.23 -20.38 -26.31
CA MET A 436 13.35 -20.39 -25.37
C MET A 436 13.05 -21.27 -24.14
N ILE A 437 11.82 -21.21 -23.61
CA ILE A 437 11.40 -22.08 -22.51
C ILE A 437 11.43 -23.55 -22.94
N PHE A 438 10.91 -23.89 -24.11
CA PHE A 438 10.91 -25.27 -24.61
C PHE A 438 12.34 -25.81 -24.77
N GLU A 439 13.27 -25.01 -25.30
CA GLU A 439 14.67 -25.41 -25.41
C GLU A 439 15.32 -25.57 -24.03
N ALA A 440 15.04 -24.69 -23.07
CA ALA A 440 15.56 -24.83 -21.70
C ALA A 440 15.08 -26.12 -21.01
N VAL A 441 13.81 -26.47 -21.19
CA VAL A 441 13.21 -27.71 -20.67
C VAL A 441 13.89 -28.93 -21.28
N LYS A 442 14.13 -28.91 -22.59
CA LYS A 442 14.87 -29.96 -23.29
C LYS A 442 16.32 -30.08 -22.83
N LEU A 443 17.04 -28.97 -22.68
CA LEU A 443 18.42 -28.93 -22.20
C LEU A 443 18.57 -29.45 -20.76
N SER A 444 17.59 -29.15 -19.90
CA SER A 444 17.57 -29.61 -18.52
C SER A 444 17.01 -31.04 -18.35
N GLY A 445 16.34 -31.59 -19.37
CA GLY A 445 15.78 -32.94 -19.35
C GLY A 445 14.64 -33.12 -18.36
N VAL A 446 13.89 -32.05 -18.07
CA VAL A 446 12.79 -32.04 -17.10
C VAL A 446 11.43 -32.05 -17.78
N ARG A 447 10.37 -32.36 -17.04
CA ARG A 447 9.00 -32.04 -17.43
C ARG A 447 8.64 -30.64 -16.94
N ALA A 448 7.77 -29.92 -17.63
CA ALA A 448 7.39 -28.55 -17.26
C ALA A 448 5.89 -28.27 -17.37
N LEU A 449 5.39 -27.44 -16.44
CA LEU A 449 4.08 -26.80 -16.51
C LEU A 449 4.30 -25.32 -16.87
N VAL A 450 3.87 -24.90 -18.04
CA VAL A 450 4.06 -23.53 -18.52
C VAL A 450 2.74 -22.78 -18.46
N SER A 451 2.65 -21.79 -17.56
CA SER A 451 1.45 -20.97 -17.40
C SER A 451 1.32 -19.98 -18.55
N LYS A 452 0.20 -20.04 -19.29
CA LYS A 452 -0.06 -19.17 -20.46
C LYS A 452 -0.07 -17.67 -20.13
N GLY A 453 -0.49 -17.29 -18.92
CA GLY A 453 -0.54 -15.90 -18.44
C GLY A 453 -1.43 -14.98 -19.29
N TRP A 454 -1.38 -13.66 -19.02
CA TRP A 454 -2.08 -12.65 -19.83
C TRP A 454 -1.29 -12.25 -21.08
N GLY A 455 -0.01 -12.58 -21.15
CA GLY A 455 0.90 -12.23 -22.26
C GLY A 455 0.83 -13.14 -23.48
N GLY A 456 -0.06 -14.15 -23.48
CA GLY A 456 -0.26 -15.01 -24.65
C GLY A 456 0.86 -16.02 -24.91
N LEU A 457 1.54 -16.51 -23.86
CA LEU A 457 2.52 -17.59 -24.02
C LEU A 457 1.82 -18.85 -24.55
N GLY A 458 2.33 -19.40 -25.66
CA GLY A 458 1.76 -20.58 -26.33
C GLY A 458 0.43 -20.32 -27.05
N ALA A 459 0.34 -19.23 -27.82
CA ALA A 459 -0.83 -18.91 -28.65
C ALA A 459 -1.10 -19.94 -29.76
N ASP A 460 -0.10 -20.72 -30.17
CA ASP A 460 -0.24 -21.84 -31.10
C ASP A 460 0.42 -23.10 -30.51
N ASP A 461 -0.30 -24.22 -30.39
CA ASP A 461 0.23 -25.53 -29.97
C ASP A 461 1.26 -26.14 -30.98
N LEU A 462 1.70 -25.35 -31.95
CA LEU A 462 2.69 -25.74 -32.96
C LEU A 462 4.08 -25.87 -32.33
N GLY A 463 4.55 -27.11 -32.18
CA GLY A 463 5.92 -27.41 -31.72
C GLY A 463 6.08 -27.63 -30.22
N LYS A 464 4.98 -27.75 -29.45
CA LYS A 464 5.02 -28.07 -28.02
C LYS A 464 5.65 -29.45 -27.77
N PRO A 465 6.71 -29.56 -26.94
CA PRO A 465 7.25 -30.86 -26.53
C PRO A 465 6.24 -31.70 -25.73
N ASP A 466 6.42 -33.03 -25.71
CA ASP A 466 5.58 -33.94 -24.92
C ASP A 466 5.81 -33.74 -23.41
N GLU A 467 7.01 -33.28 -23.03
CA GLU A 467 7.41 -32.98 -21.66
C GLU A 467 6.79 -31.68 -21.12
N VAL A 468 6.06 -30.92 -21.95
CA VAL A 468 5.46 -29.64 -21.57
C VAL A 468 3.93 -29.71 -21.57
N TYR A 469 3.34 -29.29 -20.45
CA TYR A 469 1.90 -29.05 -20.33
C TYR A 469 1.62 -27.55 -20.21
N MET A 470 0.75 -27.03 -21.07
CA MET A 470 0.37 -25.61 -21.04
C MET A 470 -0.76 -25.39 -20.04
N LEU A 471 -0.45 -24.68 -18.96
CA LEU A 471 -1.32 -24.51 -17.81
C LEU A 471 -2.25 -23.29 -17.96
N GLY A 472 -3.53 -23.49 -17.62
CA GLY A 472 -4.47 -22.40 -17.36
C GLY A 472 -4.31 -21.81 -15.96
N ASN A 473 -5.36 -21.15 -15.46
CA ASN A 473 -5.36 -20.59 -14.11
C ASN A 473 -5.54 -21.70 -13.06
N VAL A 474 -4.51 -21.93 -12.25
CA VAL A 474 -4.53 -22.91 -11.15
C VAL A 474 -4.07 -22.25 -9.85
N PRO A 475 -4.72 -22.48 -8.70
CA PRO A 475 -4.26 -21.98 -7.41
C PRO A 475 -2.85 -22.48 -7.07
N HIS A 476 -1.93 -21.55 -6.80
CA HIS A 476 -0.52 -21.88 -6.52
C HIS A 476 -0.34 -22.71 -5.25
N ASP A 477 -1.20 -22.53 -4.25
CA ASP A 477 -1.16 -23.30 -3.00
C ASP A 477 -1.50 -24.78 -3.18
N TRP A 478 -2.25 -25.13 -4.24
CA TRP A 478 -2.43 -26.50 -4.69
C TRP A 478 -1.28 -26.94 -5.61
N LEU A 479 -1.05 -26.16 -6.67
CA LEU A 479 -0.13 -26.53 -7.75
C LEU A 479 1.29 -26.77 -7.26
N PHE A 480 1.78 -25.89 -6.38
CA PHE A 480 3.18 -25.93 -5.96
C PHE A 480 3.49 -27.13 -5.07
N GLU A 481 2.51 -27.85 -4.54
CA GLU A 481 2.76 -29.12 -3.85
C GLU A 481 3.21 -30.23 -4.84
N HIS A 482 2.79 -30.12 -6.11
CA HIS A 482 2.98 -31.14 -7.15
C HIS A 482 4.20 -30.91 -8.08
N VAL A 483 5.00 -29.88 -7.84
CA VAL A 483 6.14 -29.51 -8.69
C VAL A 483 7.49 -29.75 -8.00
N SER A 484 8.56 -29.81 -8.78
CA SER A 484 9.94 -29.98 -8.29
C SER A 484 10.62 -28.64 -7.97
N CYS A 485 10.43 -27.63 -8.81
CA CYS A 485 10.85 -26.25 -8.55
C CYS A 485 9.91 -25.24 -9.23
N VAL A 486 10.02 -23.97 -8.83
CA VAL A 486 9.15 -22.88 -9.29
C VAL A 486 9.99 -21.82 -9.99
N VAL A 487 9.68 -21.53 -11.25
CA VAL A 487 10.25 -20.42 -12.03
C VAL A 487 9.19 -19.34 -12.18
N HIS A 488 9.51 -18.14 -11.71
CA HIS A 488 8.58 -17.02 -11.82
C HIS A 488 9.29 -15.67 -11.84
N HIS A 489 8.51 -14.61 -11.96
CA HIS A 489 9.01 -13.26 -12.14
C HIS A 489 9.57 -12.60 -10.87
N GLY A 490 9.46 -13.21 -9.69
CA GLY A 490 9.89 -12.61 -8.42
C GLY A 490 8.83 -11.80 -7.65
N GLY A 491 7.56 -11.81 -8.05
CA GLY A 491 6.51 -11.11 -7.26
C GLY A 491 6.31 -11.72 -5.88
N ALA A 492 6.19 -10.88 -4.86
CA ALA A 492 6.14 -11.26 -3.44
C ALA A 492 5.22 -12.44 -3.12
N GLY A 493 3.99 -12.44 -3.64
CA GLY A 493 3.01 -13.50 -3.38
C GLY A 493 3.40 -14.86 -3.98
N THR A 494 3.96 -14.87 -5.19
CA THR A 494 4.44 -16.11 -5.82
C THR A 494 5.71 -16.62 -5.15
N THR A 495 6.63 -15.71 -4.79
CA THR A 495 7.83 -16.04 -3.99
C THR A 495 7.40 -16.72 -2.67
N ALA A 496 6.45 -16.12 -1.96
CA ALA A 496 5.94 -16.64 -0.70
C ALA A 496 5.31 -18.05 -0.87
N ALA A 497 4.50 -18.24 -1.92
CA ALA A 497 3.88 -19.53 -2.20
C ALA A 497 4.90 -20.62 -2.52
N GLY A 498 5.90 -20.32 -3.35
CA GLY A 498 6.95 -21.28 -3.75
C GLY A 498 7.76 -21.79 -2.57
N ILE A 499 8.23 -20.87 -1.72
CA ILE A 499 9.01 -21.26 -0.53
C ILE A 499 8.12 -21.95 0.51
N LYS A 500 6.87 -21.49 0.72
CA LYS A 500 5.94 -22.15 1.64
C LYS A 500 5.71 -23.63 1.26
N ALA A 501 5.64 -23.93 -0.03
CA ALA A 501 5.56 -25.30 -0.55
C ALA A 501 6.90 -26.09 -0.43
N GLY A 502 7.95 -25.44 0.08
CA GLY A 502 9.28 -26.01 0.23
C GLY A 502 9.98 -26.26 -1.10
N LYS A 503 9.65 -25.49 -2.15
CA LYS A 503 10.19 -25.68 -3.50
C LYS A 503 11.31 -24.68 -3.78
N PRO A 504 12.45 -25.15 -4.32
CA PRO A 504 13.47 -24.25 -4.85
C PRO A 504 12.87 -23.29 -5.87
N THR A 505 13.29 -22.03 -5.81
CA THR A 505 12.64 -20.94 -6.53
C THR A 505 13.63 -20.19 -7.41
N ILE A 506 13.34 -20.09 -8.71
CA ILE A 506 14.10 -19.33 -9.70
C ILE A 506 13.35 -18.03 -9.97
N VAL A 507 14.04 -16.91 -9.78
CA VAL A 507 13.48 -15.58 -10.02
C VAL A 507 14.06 -14.97 -11.29
N VAL A 508 13.17 -14.65 -12.23
CA VAL A 508 13.48 -13.92 -13.47
C VAL A 508 12.87 -12.51 -13.35
N PRO A 509 13.61 -11.52 -12.82
CA PRO A 509 13.04 -10.21 -12.60
C PRO A 509 12.90 -9.43 -13.91
N PHE A 510 11.79 -8.70 -14.00
CA PHE A 510 11.45 -7.76 -15.06
C PHE A 510 11.53 -6.32 -14.56
N PHE A 511 10.94 -6.02 -13.40
CA PHE A 511 10.90 -4.66 -12.84
C PHE A 511 10.60 -4.65 -11.32
N GLY A 512 10.64 -3.46 -10.72
CA GLY A 512 10.14 -3.24 -9.36
C GLY A 512 10.94 -3.96 -8.27
N ASP A 513 10.23 -4.67 -7.39
CA ASP A 513 10.77 -5.38 -6.21
C ASP A 513 11.27 -6.80 -6.52
N GLN A 514 11.06 -7.28 -7.73
CA GLN A 514 11.39 -8.63 -8.16
C GLN A 514 12.88 -8.99 -8.00
N PRO A 515 13.85 -8.10 -8.33
CA PRO A 515 15.27 -8.39 -8.08
C PRO A 515 15.58 -8.57 -6.60
N PHE A 516 14.91 -7.81 -5.72
CA PHE A 516 15.09 -7.93 -4.27
C PHE A 516 14.67 -9.31 -3.79
N TRP A 517 13.49 -9.79 -4.20
CA TRP A 517 13.04 -11.14 -3.85
C TRP A 517 13.99 -12.22 -4.35
N GLY A 518 14.42 -12.14 -5.60
CA GLY A 518 15.41 -13.06 -6.16
C GLY A 518 16.70 -13.10 -5.34
N ALA A 519 17.23 -11.94 -4.94
CA ALA A 519 18.41 -11.86 -4.09
C ALA A 519 18.18 -12.47 -2.70
N MET A 520 16.99 -12.30 -2.11
CA MET A 520 16.66 -12.91 -0.81
C MET A 520 16.56 -14.43 -0.89
N ILE A 521 16.01 -14.98 -1.98
CA ILE A 521 15.98 -16.42 -2.23
C ILE A 521 17.38 -17.00 -2.38
N ALA A 522 18.21 -16.36 -3.20
CA ALA A 522 19.59 -16.76 -3.43
C ALA A 522 20.40 -16.75 -2.12
N ARG A 523 20.28 -15.66 -1.33
CA ARG A 523 20.93 -15.52 -0.02
C ARG A 523 20.49 -16.60 0.97
N ALA A 524 19.24 -17.07 0.88
CA ALA A 524 18.72 -18.16 1.70
C ALA A 524 19.14 -19.55 1.20
N ASN A 525 19.88 -19.65 0.08
CA ASN A 525 20.21 -20.89 -0.64
C ASN A 525 18.97 -21.72 -1.04
N ALA A 526 17.82 -21.06 -1.19
CA ALA A 526 16.57 -21.69 -1.62
C ALA A 526 16.34 -21.58 -3.14
N GLY A 527 17.35 -21.13 -3.88
CA GLY A 527 17.34 -20.95 -5.32
C GLY A 527 18.64 -20.30 -5.80
N PRO A 528 18.86 -20.20 -7.12
CA PRO A 528 20.02 -19.55 -7.70
C PRO A 528 19.92 -18.02 -7.63
N ASP A 529 21.02 -17.34 -7.97
CA ASP A 529 21.00 -15.90 -8.22
C ASP A 529 19.94 -15.55 -9.29
N PRO A 530 19.22 -14.41 -9.15
CA PRO A 530 18.20 -14.02 -10.10
C PRO A 530 18.79 -13.76 -11.48
N VAL A 531 18.08 -14.18 -12.53
CA VAL A 531 18.48 -13.99 -13.93
C VAL A 531 17.56 -12.94 -14.55
N PRO A 532 18.01 -11.67 -14.71
CA PRO A 532 17.17 -10.63 -15.28
C PRO A 532 16.62 -11.02 -16.65
N TYR A 533 15.36 -10.71 -16.93
CA TYR A 533 14.70 -11.08 -18.18
C TYR A 533 15.52 -10.74 -19.43
N LYS A 534 16.12 -9.54 -19.47
CA LYS A 534 16.97 -9.07 -20.59
C LYS A 534 18.23 -9.91 -20.84
N GLN A 535 18.60 -10.76 -19.88
CA GLN A 535 19.77 -11.62 -19.92
C GLN A 535 19.41 -13.10 -19.96
N LEU A 536 18.11 -13.43 -19.97
CA LEU A 536 17.61 -14.80 -19.93
C LEU A 536 17.85 -15.48 -21.27
N THR A 537 18.46 -16.66 -21.22
CA THR A 537 18.63 -17.55 -22.37
C THR A 537 18.21 -18.96 -21.98
N ALA A 538 18.04 -19.85 -22.97
CA ALA A 538 17.67 -21.24 -22.71
C ALA A 538 18.70 -21.95 -21.81
N GLU A 539 19.99 -21.69 -22.05
CA GLU A 539 21.10 -22.26 -21.29
C GLU A 539 21.09 -21.78 -19.84
N LYS A 540 20.93 -20.47 -19.61
CA LYS A 540 20.86 -19.92 -18.24
C LYS A 540 19.65 -20.42 -17.48
N LEU A 541 18.50 -20.56 -18.15
CA LEU A 541 17.31 -21.12 -17.53
C LEU A 541 17.53 -22.61 -17.19
N ALA A 542 18.12 -23.39 -18.09
CA ALA A 542 18.44 -24.80 -17.85
C ALA A 542 19.47 -24.98 -16.72
N GLU A 543 20.50 -24.14 -16.66
CA GLU A 543 21.49 -24.11 -15.57
C GLU A 543 20.82 -23.79 -14.22
N ALA A 544 19.94 -22.78 -14.19
CA ALA A 544 19.19 -22.41 -13.00
C ALA A 544 18.26 -23.55 -12.54
N ILE A 545 17.57 -24.23 -13.47
CA ILE A 545 16.75 -25.42 -13.17
C ILE A 545 17.62 -26.52 -12.57
N THR A 546 18.75 -26.81 -13.20
CA THR A 546 19.70 -27.83 -12.73
C THR A 546 20.23 -27.50 -11.33
N PHE A 547 20.51 -26.22 -11.04
CA PHE A 547 20.90 -25.75 -9.72
C PHE A 547 19.82 -26.00 -8.66
N CYS A 548 18.56 -25.71 -8.98
CA CYS A 548 17.42 -25.93 -8.09
C CYS A 548 17.21 -27.41 -7.76
N LEU A 549 17.53 -28.31 -8.69
CA LEU A 549 17.34 -29.76 -8.52
C LEU A 549 18.48 -30.44 -7.75
N LYS A 550 19.51 -29.69 -7.33
CA LYS A 550 20.56 -30.23 -6.46
C LYS A 550 19.99 -30.63 -5.09
N PRO A 551 20.45 -31.75 -4.48
CA PRO A 551 19.95 -32.21 -3.19
C PRO A 551 20.00 -31.15 -2.08
N GLU A 552 21.08 -30.36 -2.01
CA GLU A 552 21.28 -29.31 -1.02
C GLU A 552 20.27 -28.16 -1.16
N THR A 553 19.96 -27.74 -2.39
CA THR A 553 18.98 -26.67 -2.67
C THR A 553 17.56 -27.14 -2.33
N LEU A 554 17.23 -28.38 -2.70
CA LEU A 554 15.95 -29.01 -2.36
C LEU A 554 15.75 -29.12 -0.85
N GLU A 555 16.79 -29.53 -0.12
CA GLU A 555 16.71 -29.66 1.34
C GLU A 555 16.57 -28.30 2.02
N GLN A 556 17.33 -27.30 1.57
CA GLN A 556 17.24 -25.95 2.13
C GLN A 556 15.87 -25.33 1.89
N ALA A 557 15.30 -25.49 0.69
CA ALA A 557 13.94 -25.04 0.40
C ALA A 557 12.91 -25.73 1.30
N LYS A 558 13.03 -27.03 1.55
CA LYS A 558 12.15 -27.76 2.48
C LYS A 558 12.23 -27.24 3.91
N VAL A 559 13.46 -27.04 4.43
CA VAL A 559 13.68 -26.50 5.78
C VAL A 559 13.06 -25.13 5.93
N LEU A 560 13.27 -24.24 4.95
CA LEU A 560 12.69 -22.91 4.97
C LEU A 560 11.17 -22.95 4.85
N GLY A 561 10.63 -23.79 3.96
CA GLY A 561 9.19 -24.00 3.83
C GLY A 561 8.54 -24.53 5.09
N GLN A 562 9.21 -25.42 5.84
CA GLN A 562 8.73 -25.88 7.13
C GLN A 562 8.59 -24.73 8.14
N LYS A 563 9.63 -23.89 8.28
CA LYS A 563 9.57 -22.71 9.17
C LYS A 563 8.41 -21.78 8.79
N ILE A 564 8.24 -21.50 7.51
CA ILE A 564 7.16 -20.63 7.01
C ILE A 564 5.78 -21.22 7.29
N ARG A 565 5.60 -22.55 7.20
CA ARG A 565 4.32 -23.21 7.52
C ARG A 565 3.99 -23.18 9.02
N GLU A 566 5.00 -23.11 9.88
CA GLU A 566 4.84 -22.98 11.34
C GLU A 566 4.54 -21.54 11.77
N GLU A 567 4.85 -20.54 10.92
CA GLU A 567 4.53 -19.14 11.16
C GLU A 567 3.02 -18.86 11.09
N LYS A 568 2.55 -17.99 12.00
CA LYS A 568 1.17 -17.50 12.02
C LYS A 568 1.09 -16.07 11.51
N GLY A 569 1.60 -15.85 10.29
CA GLY A 569 1.82 -14.51 9.74
C GLY A 569 0.61 -13.57 9.86
N ILE A 570 -0.57 -14.03 9.45
CA ILE A 570 -1.79 -13.21 9.47
C ILE A 570 -2.24 -12.89 10.90
N ASP A 571 -2.18 -13.86 11.82
CA ASP A 571 -2.55 -13.64 13.23
C ASP A 571 -1.59 -12.66 13.91
N VAL A 572 -0.28 -12.80 13.64
CA VAL A 572 0.75 -11.88 14.12
C VAL A 572 0.57 -10.50 13.50
N GLY A 573 0.16 -10.42 12.23
CA GLY A 573 -0.19 -9.17 11.55
C GLY A 573 -1.37 -8.45 12.19
N GLY A 574 -2.45 -9.19 12.44
CA GLY A 574 -3.62 -8.69 13.17
C GLY A 574 -3.24 -8.26 14.58
N LYS A 575 -2.42 -9.04 15.30
CA LYS A 575 -1.91 -8.67 16.63
C LYS A 575 -1.05 -7.39 16.56
N SER A 576 -0.13 -7.30 15.60
CA SER A 576 0.75 -6.14 15.42
C SER A 576 -0.03 -4.85 15.19
N PHE A 577 -1.14 -4.90 14.42
CA PHE A 577 -2.06 -3.75 14.33
C PHE A 577 -2.55 -3.30 15.71
N HIS A 578 -3.00 -4.22 16.55
CA HIS A 578 -3.50 -3.91 17.89
C HIS A 578 -2.40 -3.50 18.88
N ASP A 579 -1.20 -4.09 18.77
CA ASP A 579 -0.01 -3.73 19.56
C ASP A 579 0.37 -2.25 19.38
N HIS A 580 0.00 -1.66 18.24
CA HIS A 580 0.29 -0.28 17.89
C HIS A 580 -0.87 0.69 18.13
N LEU A 581 -1.99 0.23 18.72
CA LEU A 581 -3.13 1.07 19.05
C LEU A 581 -3.10 1.48 20.53
N ASP A 582 -3.31 2.77 20.78
CA ASP A 582 -3.69 3.26 22.11
C ASP A 582 -5.20 3.00 22.32
N VAL A 583 -5.53 1.74 22.60
CA VAL A 583 -6.92 1.25 22.70
C VAL A 583 -7.73 2.06 23.71
N ASP A 584 -7.12 2.45 24.83
CA ASP A 584 -7.79 3.24 25.86
C ASP A 584 -8.17 4.63 25.35
N LYS A 585 -7.35 5.24 24.48
CA LYS A 585 -7.71 6.50 23.82
C LYS A 585 -8.84 6.38 22.80
N LEU A 586 -9.01 5.20 22.22
CA LEU A 586 -10.07 4.95 21.25
C LEU A 586 -11.45 4.71 21.89
N ARG A 587 -11.54 4.47 23.21
CA ARG A 587 -12.82 4.15 23.86
C ARG A 587 -13.68 5.37 24.14
N CYS A 588 -14.97 5.23 23.82
CA CYS A 588 -16.01 6.09 24.37
C CYS A 588 -16.15 5.87 25.88
N THR A 589 -16.23 6.96 26.64
CA THR A 589 -16.30 6.94 28.10
C THR A 589 -17.60 6.31 28.60
N LEU A 590 -18.72 6.56 27.90
CA LEU A 590 -20.06 6.07 28.30
C LEU A 590 -20.41 4.71 27.67
N ALA A 591 -19.75 4.35 26.58
CA ALA A 591 -19.94 3.08 25.89
C ALA A 591 -18.57 2.51 25.46
N PRO A 592 -17.79 1.91 26.39
CA PRO A 592 -16.40 1.49 26.13
C PRO A 592 -16.19 0.48 25.00
N SER A 593 -17.27 -0.18 24.54
CA SER A 593 -17.28 -1.08 23.38
C SER A 593 -17.34 -0.35 22.03
N ARG A 594 -17.51 0.98 22.03
CA ARG A 594 -17.60 1.82 20.82
C ARG A 594 -16.43 2.79 20.74
N ALA A 595 -15.97 3.04 19.52
CA ALA A 595 -14.94 4.03 19.24
C ALA A 595 -15.42 5.45 19.60
N ALA A 596 -14.55 6.25 20.20
CA ALA A 596 -14.78 7.67 20.44
C ALA A 596 -14.46 8.47 19.17
N ALA A 597 -15.36 9.37 18.82
CA ALA A 597 -15.19 10.30 17.70
C ALA A 597 -15.22 11.77 18.15
N TRP A 598 -15.76 12.04 19.35
CA TRP A 598 -15.95 13.38 19.88
C TRP A 598 -15.30 13.52 21.25
N ARG A 599 -14.86 14.73 21.57
CA ARG A 599 -14.56 15.15 22.94
C ARG A 599 -15.43 16.32 23.36
N VAL A 600 -15.88 16.28 24.61
CA VAL A 600 -16.56 17.42 25.23
C VAL A 600 -15.51 18.50 25.54
N ARG A 601 -15.67 19.72 25.01
CA ARG A 601 -14.66 20.79 25.09
C ARG A 601 -14.25 21.11 26.54
N ARG A 602 -15.21 21.19 27.44
CA ARG A 602 -14.99 21.59 28.84
C ARG A 602 -14.34 20.51 29.72
N THR A 603 -14.60 19.23 29.46
CA THR A 603 -14.16 18.12 30.33
C THR A 603 -13.19 17.16 29.65
N GLN A 604 -13.01 17.28 28.33
CA GLN A 604 -12.26 16.35 27.48
C GLN A 604 -12.80 14.90 27.49
N VAL A 605 -14.01 14.68 28.01
CA VAL A 605 -14.67 13.37 27.99
C VAL A 605 -14.88 12.93 26.56
N ARG A 606 -14.41 11.72 26.24
CA ARG A 606 -14.50 11.11 24.91
C ARG A 606 -15.84 10.40 24.73
N LEU A 607 -16.51 10.65 23.62
CA LEU A 607 -17.83 10.13 23.28
C LEU A 607 -17.80 9.51 21.89
N SER A 608 -18.49 8.38 21.73
CA SER A 608 -18.80 7.81 20.42
C SER A 608 -19.85 8.68 19.71
N ALA A 609 -19.96 8.56 18.39
CA ALA A 609 -21.02 9.21 17.64
C ALA A 609 -22.42 8.90 18.21
N PHE A 610 -22.65 7.63 18.59
CA PHE A 610 -23.88 7.21 19.26
C PHE A 610 -24.12 7.92 20.59
N ALA A 611 -23.12 7.94 21.49
CA ALA A 611 -23.27 8.58 22.80
C ALA A 611 -23.46 10.09 22.69
N ALA A 612 -22.72 10.74 21.77
CA ALA A 612 -22.88 12.16 21.46
C ALA A 612 -24.31 12.46 20.95
N ALA A 613 -24.79 11.71 19.96
CA ALA A 613 -26.13 11.90 19.40
C ALA A 613 -27.23 11.77 20.47
N VAL A 614 -27.18 10.72 21.30
CA VAL A 614 -28.15 10.51 22.39
C VAL A 614 -28.12 11.65 23.40
N LEU A 615 -26.94 12.10 23.83
CA LEU A 615 -26.83 13.20 24.80
C LEU A 615 -27.33 14.53 24.24
N VAL A 616 -27.12 14.77 22.95
CA VAL A 616 -27.63 15.98 22.28
C VAL A 616 -29.16 15.91 22.11
N GLU A 617 -29.69 14.77 21.69
CA GLU A 617 -31.14 14.55 21.56
C GLU A 617 -31.87 14.71 22.89
N GLN A 618 -31.26 14.26 23.99
CA GLN A 618 -31.78 14.42 25.35
C GLN A 618 -31.51 15.82 25.95
N GLY A 619 -30.93 16.75 25.19
CA GLY A 619 -30.64 18.12 25.65
C GLY A 619 -29.57 18.23 26.75
N SER A 620 -28.81 17.17 26.99
CA SER A 620 -27.72 17.14 28.00
C SER A 620 -26.43 17.77 27.48
N LEU A 621 -26.26 17.84 26.16
CA LEU A 621 -25.17 18.52 25.45
C LEU A 621 -25.73 19.24 24.21
N GLN A 622 -24.97 20.19 23.69
CA GLN A 622 -25.18 20.77 22.36
C GLN A 622 -24.01 20.38 21.45
N TRP A 623 -24.22 20.39 20.11
CA TRP A 623 -23.12 20.14 19.16
C TRP A 623 -21.96 21.15 19.31
N SER A 624 -22.25 22.38 19.75
CA SER A 624 -21.27 23.40 20.09
C SER A 624 -20.36 23.02 21.27
N ASP A 625 -20.83 22.17 22.19
CA ASP A 625 -20.05 21.65 23.32
C ASP A 625 -19.03 20.58 22.90
N LEU A 626 -19.18 20.05 21.69
CA LEU A 626 -18.37 18.96 21.16
C LEU A 626 -17.28 19.49 20.23
N LYS A 627 -16.21 18.70 20.13
CA LYS A 627 -15.10 18.90 19.20
C LYS A 627 -14.66 17.52 18.70
N LEU A 628 -14.41 17.41 17.39
CA LEU A 628 -13.73 16.26 16.81
C LEU A 628 -12.29 16.17 17.35
#